data_AF-A0AA36M0Y2-F1
#
_entry.id   AF-A0AA36M0Y2-F1
#
_cell.length_a   1.000
_cell.length_b   1.000
_cell.length_c   1.000
_cell.angle_alpha   90.00
_cell.angle_beta   90.00
_cell.angle_gamma   90.00
#
_symmetry.space_group_name_H-M   'P 1'
#
loop_
_entity.id
_entity.type
_entity.pdbx_description
1 polymer ?
#
loop_
_entity_poly.entity_id
_entity_poly.type
_entity_poly.pdbx_seq_one_letter_code
_entity_poly.pdbx_strand_id
1 'polypeptide(L)'
;MFTFLSLLLLCASADASDSERGNSVRLQGAKGIQYKLDLLEQWSEYKKTYGKSYKESEESIYLKTFVENLKRIEEHNREYSLGRKSFELGLNHLADLPTSQYQKLNG
;
A
#
# COMPACT_ATOMS: atom_id res chain seq x y z
N MET A 1 13.10 50.19 34.66
CA MET A 1 12.69 50.40 33.26
C MET A 1 11.61 49.37 32.99
N PHE A 2 10.37 49.82 33.10
CA PHE A 2 9.19 48.97 33.25
C PHE A 2 8.80 48.31 31.92
N THR A 3 8.41 47.04 32.02
CA THR A 3 7.60 46.34 31.01
C THR A 3 6.28 47.09 30.79
N PHE A 4 5.57 46.73 29.72
CA PHE A 4 4.25 47.23 29.29
C PHE A 4 4.27 48.52 28.46
N LEU A 5 4.24 48.38 27.14
CA LEU A 5 3.15 48.90 26.30
C LEU A 5 3.49 48.64 24.82
N SER A 6 2.86 47.63 24.24
CA SER A 6 2.40 47.71 22.86
C SER A 6 1.20 46.80 22.74
N LEU A 7 0.08 47.30 23.27
CA LEU A 7 -1.24 46.79 22.97
C LEU A 7 -1.93 47.88 22.16
N LEU A 8 -2.07 47.67 20.86
CA LEU A 8 -3.00 48.38 20.00
C LEU A 8 -3.12 47.56 18.70
N LEU A 9 -4.27 47.23 18.13
CA LEU A 9 -5.65 47.09 18.56
C LEU A 9 -6.35 46.48 17.33
N LEU A 10 -7.10 45.40 17.54
CA LEU A 10 -8.30 44.93 16.82
C LEU A 10 -8.38 44.81 15.29
N CYS A 11 -8.87 43.61 14.93
CA CYS A 11 -9.96 43.30 13.99
C CYS A 11 -9.67 43.32 12.49
N ALA A 12 -9.60 42.13 11.90
CA ALA A 12 -10.61 41.73 10.93
C ALA A 12 -10.59 40.20 10.76
N SER A 13 -11.79 39.66 10.81
CA SER A 13 -12.18 38.31 10.48
C SER A 13 -11.52 37.78 9.20
N ALA A 14 -10.94 36.60 9.27
CA ALA A 14 -10.83 35.70 8.13
C ALA A 14 -11.00 34.28 8.66
N ASP A 15 -12.27 33.89 8.64
CA ASP A 15 -12.75 32.52 8.62
C ASP A 15 -11.85 31.65 7.71
N ALA A 16 -11.23 30.63 8.28
CA ALA A 16 -10.61 29.55 7.51
C ALA A 16 -10.86 28.23 8.24
N SER A 17 -12.14 27.84 8.23
CA SER A 17 -12.60 26.47 8.09
C SER A 17 -11.89 25.41 8.95
N ASP A 18 -12.19 25.38 10.24
CA ASP A 18 -12.15 24.12 10.99
C ASP A 18 -13.56 23.49 10.92
N SER A 19 -13.88 22.94 9.75
CA SER A 19 -15.11 22.18 9.51
C SER A 19 -14.87 21.07 8.48
N GLU A 20 -14.11 20.06 8.88
CA GLU A 20 -14.29 18.69 8.40
C GLU A 20 -14.82 17.81 9.54
N ARG A 21 -15.78 18.35 10.29
CA ARG A 21 -16.72 17.55 11.10
C ARG A 21 -17.90 17.16 10.20
N GLY A 22 -17.62 16.45 9.12
CA GLY A 22 -18.61 16.07 8.13
C GLY A 22 -18.14 14.93 7.23
N ASN A 23 -18.65 13.73 7.49
CA ASN A 23 -18.67 12.57 6.59
C ASN A 23 -17.44 11.62 6.58
N SER A 24 -17.15 10.99 7.73
CA SER A 24 -16.21 9.85 7.82
C SER A 24 -16.73 8.52 7.23
N VAL A 25 -17.97 8.48 6.73
CA VAL A 25 -18.62 7.21 6.33
C VAL A 25 -18.34 6.82 4.87
N ARG A 26 -17.95 7.76 3.99
CA ARG A 26 -17.71 7.46 2.55
C ARG A 26 -16.25 7.18 2.16
N LEU A 27 -15.28 7.61 2.97
CA LEU A 27 -13.85 7.52 2.60
C LEU A 27 -13.27 6.10 2.70
N GLN A 28 -13.84 5.24 3.57
CA GLN A 28 -13.33 3.88 3.75
C GLN A 28 -13.57 3.01 2.51
N GLY A 29 -14.72 3.16 1.84
CA GLY A 29 -15.02 2.44 0.60
C GLY A 29 -14.14 2.86 -0.57
N ALA A 30 -13.85 4.16 -0.69
CA ALA A 30 -12.97 4.69 -1.75
C ALA A 30 -11.54 4.15 -1.64
N LYS A 31 -10.98 4.06 -0.43
CA LYS A 31 -9.64 3.49 -0.19
C LYS A 31 -9.55 2.01 -0.59
N GLY A 32 -10.57 1.22 -0.29
CA GLY A 32 -10.62 -0.19 -0.67
C GLY A 32 -10.68 -0.40 -2.18
N ILE A 33 -11.45 0.42 -2.90
CA ILE A 33 -11.52 0.38 -4.37
C ILE A 33 -10.18 0.78 -4.98
N GLN A 34 -9.58 1.87 -4.48
CA GLN A 34 -8.27 2.33 -4.97
C GLN A 34 -7.18 1.27 -4.78
N TYR A 35 -7.11 0.66 -3.60
CA TYR A 35 -6.15 -0.43 -3.32
C TYR A 35 -6.34 -1.62 -4.26
N LYS A 36 -7.59 -1.99 -4.55
CA LYS A 36 -7.88 -3.07 -5.49
C LYS A 36 -7.43 -2.74 -6.92
N LEU A 37 -7.63 -1.50 -7.37
CA LEU A 37 -7.18 -1.06 -8.70
C LEU A 37 -5.66 -1.10 -8.81
N ASP A 38 -4.97 -0.59 -7.80
CA ASP A 38 -3.51 -0.60 -7.73
C ASP A 38 -2.93 -2.03 -7.76
N LEU A 39 -3.54 -2.97 -7.02
CA LEU A 39 -3.15 -4.39 -7.08
C LEU A 39 -3.32 -5.01 -8.47
N LEU A 40 -4.38 -4.64 -9.20
CA LEU A 40 -4.61 -5.15 -10.56
C LEU A 40 -3.60 -4.57 -11.56
N GLU A 41 -3.23 -3.30 -11.39
CA GLU A 41 -2.19 -2.65 -12.18
C GLU A 41 -0.82 -3.30 -11.91
N GLN A 42 -0.45 -3.48 -10.65
CA GLN A 42 0.79 -4.19 -10.26
C GLN A 42 0.81 -5.62 -10.80
N TRP A 43 -0.32 -6.34 -10.78
CA TRP A 43 -0.43 -7.68 -11.37
C TRP A 43 -0.22 -7.68 -12.88
N SER A 44 -0.79 -6.70 -13.58
CA SER A 44 -0.64 -6.54 -15.03
C SER A 44 0.82 -6.27 -15.40
N GLU A 45 1.46 -5.32 -14.71
CA GLU A 45 2.86 -4.97 -14.96
C GLU A 45 3.80 -6.12 -14.59
N TYR A 46 3.52 -6.85 -13.50
CA TYR A 46 4.24 -8.06 -13.14
C TYR A 46 4.21 -9.11 -14.25
N LYS A 47 3.00 -9.43 -14.75
CA LYS A 47 2.85 -10.41 -15.84
C LYS A 47 3.61 -9.98 -17.08
N LYS A 48 3.54 -8.70 -17.44
CA LYS A 48 4.27 -8.14 -18.58
C LYS A 48 5.79 -8.22 -18.39
N THR A 49 6.28 -7.83 -17.22
CA THR A 49 7.71 -7.83 -16.88
C THR A 49 8.33 -9.22 -16.98
N TYR A 50 7.61 -10.25 -16.53
CA TYR A 50 8.09 -11.64 -16.51
C TYR A 50 7.53 -12.52 -17.63
N GLY A 51 6.83 -11.94 -18.60
CA GLY A 51 6.25 -12.67 -19.75
C GLY A 51 5.24 -13.75 -19.35
N LYS A 52 4.47 -13.54 -18.29
CA LYS A 52 3.54 -14.53 -17.73
C LYS A 52 2.17 -14.45 -18.40
N SER A 53 1.57 -15.60 -18.65
CA SER A 53 0.18 -15.74 -19.11
C SER A 53 -0.42 -16.99 -18.49
N TYR A 54 -1.66 -16.89 -17.99
CA TYR A 54 -2.35 -17.98 -17.31
C TYR A 54 -3.72 -18.21 -17.94
N LYS A 55 -4.25 -19.42 -17.76
CA LYS A 55 -5.64 -19.72 -18.09
C LYS A 55 -6.56 -19.00 -17.11
N GLU A 56 -7.71 -18.55 -17.58
CA GLU A 56 -8.71 -17.85 -16.76
C GLU A 56 -9.12 -18.68 -15.52
N SER A 57 -9.20 -20.01 -15.65
CA SER A 57 -9.52 -20.93 -14.55
C SER A 57 -8.46 -20.97 -13.45
N GLU A 58 -7.21 -20.62 -13.74
CA GLU A 58 -6.07 -20.71 -12.82
C GLU A 58 -5.57 -19.34 -12.38
N GLU A 59 -5.87 -18.27 -13.13
CA GLU A 59 -5.39 -16.91 -12.86
C GLU A 59 -5.72 -16.43 -11.44
N SER A 60 -6.89 -16.81 -10.91
CA SER A 60 -7.28 -16.48 -9.55
C SER A 60 -6.33 -17.04 -8.48
N ILE A 61 -5.75 -18.22 -8.71
CA ILE A 61 -4.81 -18.88 -7.79
C ILE A 61 -3.49 -18.11 -7.80
N TYR A 62 -2.94 -17.83 -8.99
CA TYR A 62 -1.68 -17.10 -9.14
C TYR A 62 -1.79 -15.66 -8.63
N LEU A 63 -2.90 -14.96 -8.93
CA LEU A 63 -3.17 -13.63 -8.40
C LEU A 63 -3.24 -13.63 -6.87
N LYS A 64 -3.92 -14.61 -6.28
CA LYS A 64 -4.00 -14.74 -4.82
C LYS A 64 -2.60 -14.91 -4.21
N THR A 65 -1.80 -15.81 -4.76
CA THR A 65 -0.43 -16.03 -4.28
C THR A 65 0.45 -14.80 -4.46
N PHE A 66 0.32 -14.10 -5.59
CA PHE A 66 1.01 -12.84 -5.85
C PHE A 66 0.69 -11.79 -4.78
N VAL A 67 -0.59 -11.60 -4.45
CA VAL A 67 -1.02 -10.66 -3.40
C VAL A 67 -0.49 -11.06 -2.02
N GLU A 68 -0.49 -12.35 -1.70
CA GLU A 68 0.07 -12.86 -0.43
C GLU A 68 1.58 -12.59 -0.33
N ASN A 69 2.33 -12.81 -1.41
CA ASN A 69 3.76 -12.56 -1.45
C ASN A 69 4.11 -11.07 -1.43
N LEU A 70 3.32 -10.22 -2.10
CA LEU A 70 3.45 -8.76 -2.00
C LEU A 70 3.31 -8.27 -0.55
N LYS A 71 2.26 -8.72 0.16
CA LYS A 71 2.05 -8.37 1.57
C LYS A 71 3.22 -8.82 2.45
N ARG A 72 3.76 -10.01 2.18
CA ARG A 72 4.94 -10.53 2.89
C ARG A 72 6.17 -9.66 2.65
N ILE A 73 6.40 -9.21 1.41
CA ILE A 73 7.51 -8.32 1.06
C ILE A 73 7.35 -6.99 1.79
N GLU A 74 6.16 -6.38 1.72
CA GLU A 74 5.86 -5.10 2.38
C GLU A 74 6.10 -5.18 3.88
N GLU A 75 5.56 -6.20 4.55
CA GLU A 75 5.73 -6.38 6.00
C GLU A 75 7.20 -6.65 6.38
N HIS A 76 7.93 -7.44 5.59
CA HIS A 76 9.35 -7.67 5.85
C HIS A 76 10.16 -6.37 5.72
N ASN A 77 9.90 -5.58 4.68
CA ASN A 77 10.62 -4.33 4.43
C ASN A 77 10.24 -3.26 5.46
N ARG A 78 8.99 -3.27 5.95
CA ARG A 78 8.57 -2.47 7.09
C ARG A 78 9.39 -2.81 8.34
N GLU A 79 9.52 -4.10 8.68
CA GLU A 79 10.34 -4.53 9.83
C GLU A 79 11.84 -4.28 9.61
N TYR A 80 12.34 -4.34 8.36
CA TYR A 80 13.70 -3.92 8.00
C TYR A 80 13.93 -2.45 8.29
N SER A 81 13.02 -1.56 7.88
CA SER A 81 13.11 -0.11 8.16
C SER A 81 13.09 0.22 9.66
N LEU A 82 12.53 -0.67 10.48
CA LEU A 82 12.55 -0.59 11.94
C LEU A 82 13.81 -1.21 12.57
N GLY A 83 14.76 -1.71 11.76
CA GLY A 83 16.00 -2.36 12.20
C GLY A 83 15.81 -3.78 12.75
N ARG A 84 14.65 -4.42 12.53
CA ARG A 84 14.32 -5.76 13.05
C ARG A 84 14.60 -6.90 12.06
N LYS A 85 14.85 -6.57 10.81
CA LYS A 85 15.37 -7.48 9.78
C LYS A 85 16.71 -6.95 9.28
N SER A 86 17.55 -7.86 8.81
CA SER A 86 18.89 -7.54 8.32
C SER A 86 18.95 -7.30 6.81
N PHE A 87 17.87 -7.53 6.08
CA PHE A 87 17.79 -7.36 4.63
C PHE A 87 16.39 -6.97 4.19
N GLU A 88 16.27 -6.54 2.93
CA GLU A 88 15.01 -6.26 2.26
C GLU A 88 14.64 -7.40 1.30
N LEU A 89 13.34 -7.60 1.09
CA LEU A 89 12.80 -8.45 0.06
C LEU A 89 12.41 -7.61 -1.17
N GLY A 90 12.57 -8.21 -2.35
CA GLY A 90 12.14 -7.64 -3.61
C GLY A 90 11.15 -8.56 -4.34
N LEU A 91 10.35 -7.96 -5.21
CA LEU A 91 9.47 -8.70 -6.12
C LEU A 91 10.32 -9.48 -7.13
N ASN A 92 9.99 -10.76 -7.36
CA ASN A 92 10.74 -11.62 -8.27
C ASN A 92 9.81 -12.47 -9.16
N HIS A 93 10.40 -13.19 -10.12
CA HIS A 93 9.68 -14.05 -11.07
C HIS A 93 8.93 -15.25 -10.46
N LEU A 94 9.10 -15.48 -9.14
CA LEU A 94 8.44 -16.54 -8.36
C LEU A 94 7.38 -15.97 -7.41
N ALA A 95 7.12 -14.66 -7.43
CA ALA A 95 6.13 -14.02 -6.56
C ALA A 95 4.71 -14.55 -6.78
N ASP A 96 4.41 -15.14 -7.93
CA ASP A 96 3.15 -15.79 -8.28
C ASP A 96 3.07 -17.27 -7.87
N LEU A 97 4.18 -17.89 -7.45
CA LEU A 97 4.29 -19.35 -7.38
C LEU A 97 3.69 -19.92 -6.08
N PRO A 98 2.61 -20.71 -6.14
CA PRO A 98 2.02 -21.31 -4.95
C PRO A 98 2.95 -22.36 -4.35
N THR A 99 2.92 -22.50 -3.02
CA THR A 99 3.78 -23.44 -2.27
C THR A 99 3.69 -24.88 -2.78
N SER A 100 2.50 -25.31 -3.22
CA SER A 100 2.28 -26.65 -3.78
C SER A 100 3.04 -26.88 -5.09
N GLN A 101 3.25 -25.84 -5.90
CA GLN A 101 4.08 -25.91 -7.10
C GLN A 101 5.56 -25.76 -6.76
N TYR A 102 5.91 -24.89 -5.82
CA TYR A 102 7.29 -24.74 -5.35
C TYR A 102 7.88 -26.07 -4.86
N GLN A 103 7.11 -26.85 -4.09
CA GLN A 103 7.54 -28.17 -3.61
C GLN A 103 7.83 -29.17 -4.74
N LYS A 104 7.13 -29.07 -5.89
CA LYS A 104 7.36 -29.95 -7.05
C LYS A 104 8.65 -29.63 -7.80
N LEU A 105 9.23 -28.46 -7.59
CA LEU A 105 10.49 -28.06 -8.23
C LEU A 105 11.72 -28.60 -7.48
N ASN A 106 11.56 -29.05 -6.23
CA ASN A 106 12.65 -29.57 -5.39
C ASN A 106 12.79 -31.10 -5.47
N GLY A 107 12.39 -31.68 -6.61
CA GLY A 107 12.47 -33.13 -6.87
C GLY A 107 13.88 -33.61 -7.22
#